data_AF-A0A4C1T5K9-F1
#
_entry.id   AF-A0A4C1T5K9-F1
#
_cell.length_a   1.000
_cell.length_b   1.000
_cell.length_c   1.000
_cell.angle_alpha   90.00
_cell.angle_beta   90.00
_cell.angle_gamma   90.00
#
_symmetry.space_group_name_H-M   'P 1'
#
loop_
_entity.id
_entity.type
_entity.pdbx_description
1 polymer ?
#
loop_
_entity_poly.entity_id
_entity_poly.type
_entity_poly.pdbx_seq_one_letter_code
_entity_poly.pdbx_strand_id
1 'polypeptide(L)'
;MEEKAQKQIIEYFTFFDEYYGIVKTSLRDCQRYAVTINKLIARCKNVREACLTDTPLGAYPFIQSKISDKLYNLIAQEVQKIKVHLYNLEELFEKLNIKYKVFREDCDEIDLKGQTPLVRGSSVQPPLKELIEFAEDCLNFACQVYTQIEVTLNTLFLTQEEISLDNLKIGPHWQQPSEAQKNIMKKQKEALENKQKEEKNMIIRFRRKVEEKISSFIKENTKPYLQFEPMDQMYRSIIRDVAEAAGVQVFSFGQEGIDRYSVVYTKEKGPSEDELEVRRAGGLWNDEKAAEMSKRRLEIEKQTALETEEEKNRKRKRGKEELSGTFYKQKYAHLIGEDAAIEAAQKTNMNKSYGEVPSENKKDLRSIEQTMADIKAKKMKKTSELETNDQV
;
A
#
# COMPACT_ATOMS: atom_id res chain seq x y z
N MET A 1 38.79 -16.83 3.11
CA MET A 1 37.81 -17.88 3.50
C MET A 1 36.41 -17.28 3.55
N GLU A 2 36.15 -16.26 4.36
CA GLU A 2 34.80 -15.66 4.45
C GLU A 2 34.27 -15.04 3.15
N GLU A 3 35.10 -14.32 2.39
CA GLU A 3 34.70 -13.76 1.10
C GLU A 3 34.32 -14.84 0.08
N LYS A 4 35.03 -15.98 0.11
CA LYS A 4 34.72 -17.16 -0.72
C LYS A 4 33.36 -17.74 -0.34
N ALA A 5 33.09 -17.94 0.96
CA ALA A 5 31.81 -18.45 1.44
C ALA A 5 30.65 -17.48 1.17
N GLN A 6 30.85 -16.17 1.35
CA GLN A 6 29.85 -15.16 0.97
C GLN A 6 29.49 -15.24 -0.51
N LYS A 7 30.49 -15.41 -1.38
CA LYS A 7 30.25 -15.60 -2.81
C LYS A 7 29.43 -16.86 -3.08
N GLN A 8 29.73 -17.98 -2.41
CA GLN A 8 28.95 -19.21 -2.55
C GLN A 8 27.52 -19.08 -2.03
N ILE A 9 27.31 -18.39 -0.90
CA ILE A 9 25.98 -18.10 -0.35
C ILE A 9 25.15 -17.36 -1.39
N ILE A 10 25.70 -16.27 -1.94
CA ILE A 10 25.01 -15.45 -2.95
C ILE A 10 24.71 -16.29 -4.19
N GLU A 11 25.69 -17.06 -4.68
CA GLU A 11 25.52 -17.90 -5.85
C GLU A 11 24.46 -18.99 -5.66
N TYR A 12 24.45 -19.65 -4.49
CA TYR A 12 23.47 -20.67 -4.15
C TYR A 12 22.05 -20.09 -4.07
N PHE A 13 21.84 -19.00 -3.31
CA PHE A 13 20.51 -18.43 -3.15
C PHE A 13 19.99 -17.74 -4.40
N THR A 14 20.86 -17.16 -5.21
CA THR A 14 20.48 -16.64 -6.54
C THR A 14 19.99 -17.78 -7.44
N PHE A 15 20.71 -18.89 -7.48
CA PHE A 15 20.29 -20.06 -8.25
C PHE A 15 19.01 -20.69 -7.67
N PHE A 16 18.85 -20.72 -6.35
CA PHE A 16 17.63 -21.22 -5.73
C PHE A 16 16.40 -20.38 -6.09
N ASP A 17 16.52 -19.06 -6.16
CA ASP A 17 15.41 -18.18 -6.57
C ASP A 17 14.99 -18.47 -8.03
N GLU A 18 15.96 -18.63 -8.93
CA GLU A 18 15.72 -19.06 -10.31
C GLU A 18 15.04 -20.44 -10.36
N TYR A 19 15.59 -21.41 -9.64
CA TYR A 19 15.03 -22.77 -9.50
C TYR A 19 13.57 -22.72 -9.03
N TYR A 20 13.29 -21.95 -7.97
CA TYR A 20 11.96 -21.80 -7.41
C TYR A 20 10.98 -21.20 -8.41
N GLY A 21 11.40 -20.18 -9.17
CA GLY A 21 10.60 -19.58 -10.23
C GLY A 21 10.22 -20.59 -11.33
N ILE A 22 11.18 -21.42 -11.75
CA ILE A 22 10.95 -22.46 -12.75
C ILE A 22 10.04 -23.57 -12.21
N VAL A 23 10.29 -24.05 -10.99
CA VAL A 23 9.44 -25.05 -10.30
C VAL A 23 7.99 -24.58 -10.24
N LYS A 24 7.77 -23.34 -9.80
CA LYS A 24 6.43 -22.77 -9.67
C LYS A 24 5.69 -22.72 -11.01
N THR A 25 6.40 -22.39 -12.08
CA THR A 25 5.83 -22.33 -13.44
C THR A 25 5.52 -23.74 -13.95
N SER A 26 6.47 -24.67 -13.83
CA SER A 26 6.29 -26.07 -14.21
C SER A 26 5.15 -26.74 -13.46
N LEU A 27 5.03 -26.54 -12.14
CA LEU A 27 3.92 -27.07 -11.35
C LEU A 27 2.56 -26.56 -11.81
N ARG A 28 2.46 -25.27 -12.16
CA ARG A 28 1.23 -24.67 -12.69
C ARG A 28 0.84 -25.30 -14.02
N ASP A 29 1.80 -25.52 -14.91
CA ASP A 29 1.53 -26.12 -16.22
C ASP A 29 1.19 -27.61 -16.08
N CYS A 30 1.90 -28.35 -15.24
CA CYS A 30 1.54 -29.72 -14.87
C CYS A 30 0.11 -29.81 -14.34
N GLN A 31 -0.32 -28.85 -13.50
CA GLN A 31 -1.70 -28.79 -13.00
C GLN A 31 -2.72 -28.56 -14.13
N ARG A 32 -2.41 -27.74 -15.13
CA ARG A 32 -3.29 -27.51 -16.28
C ARG A 32 -3.40 -28.77 -17.14
N TYR A 33 -2.28 -29.43 -17.43
CA TYR A 33 -2.26 -30.68 -18.21
C TYR A 33 -3.05 -31.78 -17.50
N ALA A 34 -2.86 -31.91 -16.20
CA ALA A 34 -3.66 -32.76 -15.33
C ALA A 34 -5.17 -32.55 -15.44
N VAL A 35 -5.65 -31.30 -15.36
CA VAL A 35 -7.08 -31.00 -15.51
C VAL A 35 -7.58 -31.38 -16.91
N THR A 36 -6.75 -31.17 -17.94
CA THR A 36 -7.07 -31.60 -19.31
C THR A 36 -7.17 -33.12 -19.42
N ILE A 37 -6.21 -33.84 -18.83
CA ILE A 37 -6.19 -35.30 -18.75
C ILE A 37 -7.48 -35.82 -18.08
N ASN A 38 -7.87 -35.27 -16.92
CA ASN A 38 -9.12 -35.64 -16.23
C ASN A 38 -10.35 -35.47 -17.12
N LYS A 39 -10.42 -34.36 -17.87
CA LYS A 39 -11.53 -34.10 -18.82
C LYS A 39 -11.55 -35.10 -19.98
N LEU A 40 -10.38 -35.44 -20.53
CA LEU A 40 -10.28 -36.42 -21.61
C LEU A 40 -10.67 -37.82 -21.14
N ILE A 41 -10.31 -38.19 -19.91
CA ILE A 41 -10.66 -39.46 -19.29
C ILE A 41 -12.16 -39.56 -19.05
N ALA A 42 -12.80 -38.51 -18.54
CA ALA A 42 -14.26 -38.46 -18.41
C ALA A 42 -14.95 -38.63 -19.78
N ARG A 43 -14.40 -38.04 -20.84
CA ARG A 43 -14.90 -38.24 -22.22
C ARG A 43 -14.71 -39.69 -22.68
N CYS A 44 -13.58 -40.34 -22.39
CA CYS A 44 -13.37 -41.76 -22.70
C CYS A 44 -14.43 -42.63 -22.03
N LYS A 45 -14.72 -42.39 -20.75
CA LYS A 45 -15.76 -43.11 -20.00
C LYS A 45 -17.14 -42.93 -20.64
N ASN A 46 -17.52 -41.70 -20.96
CA ASN A 46 -18.79 -41.41 -21.63
C ASN A 46 -18.90 -42.10 -23.01
N VAL A 47 -17.81 -42.15 -23.79
CA VAL A 47 -17.80 -42.84 -25.10
C VAL A 47 -17.98 -44.35 -24.93
N ARG A 48 -17.38 -44.93 -23.89
CA ARG A 48 -17.48 -46.36 -23.56
C ARG A 48 -18.88 -46.73 -23.06
N GLU A 49 -19.52 -45.86 -22.28
CA GLU A 49 -20.86 -46.08 -21.72
C GLU A 49 -22.00 -45.70 -22.69
N ALA A 50 -21.71 -44.98 -23.77
CA ALA A 50 -22.71 -44.57 -24.75
C ALA A 50 -23.38 -45.78 -25.42
N CYS A 51 -24.70 -45.89 -25.29
CA CYS A 51 -25.48 -46.87 -26.02
C CYS A 51 -25.76 -46.33 -27.43
N LEU A 52 -25.17 -46.96 -28.46
CA LEU A 52 -25.35 -46.54 -29.86
C LEU A 52 -26.45 -47.32 -30.59
N THR A 53 -27.09 -48.28 -29.92
CA THR A 53 -28.23 -49.01 -30.49
C THR A 53 -29.35 -48.02 -30.82
N ASP A 54 -29.99 -48.22 -31.97
CA ASP A 54 -31.07 -47.36 -32.48
C ASP A 54 -30.67 -45.91 -32.82
N THR A 55 -29.37 -45.62 -32.90
CA THR A 55 -28.85 -44.35 -33.42
C THR A 55 -28.29 -44.53 -34.84
N PRO A 56 -28.24 -43.47 -35.68
CA PRO A 56 -27.56 -43.51 -36.97
C PRO A 56 -26.08 -43.95 -36.88
N LEU A 57 -25.46 -43.80 -35.70
CA LEU A 57 -24.07 -44.18 -35.44
C LEU A 57 -23.92 -45.67 -35.10
N GLY A 58 -25.01 -46.36 -34.73
CA GLY A 58 -25.01 -47.81 -34.47
C GLY A 58 -24.66 -48.65 -35.69
N ALA A 59 -24.80 -48.08 -36.90
CA ALA A 59 -24.35 -48.70 -38.15
C ALA A 59 -22.81 -48.81 -38.28
N TYR A 60 -22.04 -48.16 -37.39
CA TYR A 60 -20.58 -48.11 -37.45
C TYR A 60 -19.95 -48.80 -36.21
N PRO A 61 -19.78 -50.13 -36.22
CA PRO A 61 -19.36 -50.91 -35.04
C PRO A 61 -17.97 -50.55 -34.48
N PHE A 62 -17.14 -49.81 -35.23
CA PHE A 62 -15.79 -49.40 -34.81
C PHE A 62 -15.69 -47.94 -34.34
N ILE A 63 -16.79 -47.18 -34.38
CA ILE A 63 -16.74 -45.74 -34.13
C ILE A 63 -16.34 -45.41 -32.69
N GLN A 64 -16.85 -46.17 -31.72
CA GLN A 64 -16.48 -46.01 -30.31
C GLN A 64 -15.00 -46.28 -30.10
N SER A 65 -14.48 -47.41 -30.62
CA SER A 65 -13.04 -47.74 -30.54
C SER A 65 -12.19 -46.61 -31.14
N LYS A 66 -12.53 -46.14 -32.35
CA LYS A 66 -11.76 -45.10 -33.04
C LYS A 66 -11.79 -43.75 -32.30
N ILE A 67 -12.90 -43.41 -31.65
CA ILE A 67 -13.00 -42.20 -30.81
C ILE A 67 -12.17 -42.39 -29.54
N SER A 68 -12.26 -43.53 -28.87
CA SER A 68 -11.45 -43.87 -27.71
C SER A 68 -9.96 -43.81 -28.01
N ASP A 69 -9.50 -44.40 -29.12
CA ASP A 69 -8.09 -44.37 -29.54
C ASP A 69 -7.58 -42.94 -29.74
N LYS A 70 -8.39 -42.08 -30.36
CA LYS A 70 -8.06 -40.65 -30.50
C LYS A 70 -7.95 -39.95 -29.15
N LEU A 71 -8.85 -40.23 -28.22
CA LEU A 71 -8.81 -39.65 -26.87
C LEU A 71 -7.60 -40.16 -26.07
N TYR A 72 -7.26 -41.45 -26.16
CA TYR A 72 -6.06 -42.01 -25.55
C TYR A 72 -4.78 -41.38 -26.10
N ASN A 73 -4.71 -41.14 -27.42
CA ASN A 73 -3.59 -40.43 -28.03
C ASN A 73 -3.45 -38.99 -27.49
N LEU A 74 -4.56 -38.27 -27.29
CA LEU A 74 -4.54 -36.94 -26.68
C LEU A 74 -4.07 -36.99 -25.22
N ILE A 75 -4.55 -37.97 -24.44
CA ILE A 75 -4.07 -38.17 -23.06
C ILE A 75 -2.57 -38.43 -23.05
N ALA A 76 -2.08 -39.31 -23.93
CA ALA A 76 -0.65 -39.63 -24.04
C ALA A 76 0.19 -38.38 -24.37
N GLN A 77 -0.29 -37.49 -25.25
CA GLN A 77 0.37 -36.22 -25.56
C GLN A 77 0.47 -35.31 -24.34
N GLU A 78 -0.61 -35.17 -23.56
CA GLU A 78 -0.60 -34.35 -22.34
C GLU A 78 0.32 -34.94 -21.27
N VAL A 79 0.33 -36.27 -21.10
CA VAL A 79 1.27 -36.95 -20.20
C VAL A 79 2.72 -36.71 -20.64
N GLN A 80 2.99 -36.74 -21.94
CA GLN A 80 4.33 -36.46 -22.46
C GLN A 80 4.79 -35.03 -22.14
N LYS A 81 3.89 -34.04 -22.16
CA LYS A 81 4.23 -32.67 -21.74
C LYS A 81 4.63 -32.62 -20.26
N ILE A 82 3.91 -33.32 -19.38
CA ILE A 82 4.27 -33.41 -17.95
C ILE A 82 5.65 -34.06 -17.78
N LYS A 83 5.96 -35.12 -18.54
CA LYS A 83 7.28 -35.77 -18.51
C LYS A 83 8.43 -34.82 -18.90
N VAL A 84 8.22 -33.97 -19.90
CA VAL A 84 9.23 -32.96 -20.30
C VAL A 84 9.50 -31.98 -19.15
N HIS A 85 8.46 -31.52 -18.45
CA HIS A 85 8.65 -30.67 -17.27
C HIS A 85 9.40 -31.41 -16.16
N LEU A 86 9.08 -32.68 -15.89
CA LEU A 86 9.76 -33.46 -14.86
C LEU A 86 11.26 -33.61 -15.17
N TYR A 87 11.62 -33.94 -16.41
CA TYR A 87 13.01 -34.05 -16.83
C TYR A 87 13.79 -32.75 -16.62
N ASN A 88 13.19 -31.61 -17.00
CA ASN A 88 13.81 -30.30 -16.78
C ASN A 88 13.98 -29.99 -15.28
N LEU A 89 13.01 -30.38 -14.44
CA LEU A 89 13.09 -30.19 -12.99
C LEU A 89 14.15 -31.07 -12.35
N GLU A 90 14.34 -32.30 -12.85
CA GLU A 90 15.39 -33.22 -12.41
C GLU A 90 16.78 -32.64 -12.68
N GLU A 91 17.02 -32.14 -13.91
CA GLU A 91 18.29 -31.51 -14.27
C GLU A 91 18.59 -30.29 -13.39
N LEU A 92 17.59 -29.46 -13.14
CA LEU A 92 17.72 -28.28 -12.28
C LEU A 92 17.93 -28.65 -10.81
N PHE A 93 17.28 -29.71 -10.33
CA PHE A 93 17.47 -30.23 -8.99
C PHE A 93 18.90 -30.75 -8.78
N GLU A 94 19.44 -31.49 -9.74
CA GLU A 94 20.83 -31.97 -9.66
C GLU A 94 21.81 -30.79 -9.63
N LYS A 95 21.58 -29.75 -10.45
CA LYS A 95 22.37 -28.51 -10.39
C LYS A 95 22.26 -27.82 -9.02
N LEU A 96 21.07 -27.76 -8.43
CA LEU A 96 20.86 -27.20 -7.08
C LEU A 96 21.64 -28.00 -6.04
N ASN A 97 21.60 -29.33 -6.13
CA ASN A 97 22.30 -30.24 -5.22
C ASN A 97 23.82 -30.09 -5.30
N ILE A 98 24.37 -29.97 -6.52
CA ILE A 98 25.80 -29.69 -6.73
C ILE A 98 26.18 -28.35 -6.08
N LYS A 99 25.40 -27.29 -6.32
CA LYS A 99 25.66 -25.97 -5.71
C LYS A 99 25.53 -26.01 -4.19
N TYR A 100 24.57 -26.76 -3.66
CA TYR A 100 24.41 -26.95 -2.21
C TYR A 100 25.64 -27.61 -1.59
N LYS A 101 26.19 -28.66 -2.23
CA LYS A 101 27.41 -29.33 -1.74
C LYS A 101 28.60 -28.39 -1.69
N VAL A 102 28.83 -27.61 -2.76
CA VAL A 102 29.91 -26.60 -2.80
C VAL A 102 29.70 -25.53 -1.73
N PHE A 103 28.48 -25.02 -1.60
CA PHE A 103 28.11 -24.08 -0.54
C PHE A 103 28.40 -24.66 0.85
N ARG A 104 28.06 -25.93 1.08
CA ARG A 104 28.21 -26.57 2.38
C ARG A 104 29.68 -26.79 2.75
N GLU A 105 30.46 -27.32 1.82
CA GLU A 105 31.91 -27.53 1.99
C GLU A 105 32.62 -26.21 2.33
N ASP A 106 32.32 -25.14 1.60
CA ASP A 106 32.93 -23.81 1.84
C ASP A 106 32.48 -23.17 3.17
N CYS A 107 31.31 -23.55 3.71
CA CYS A 107 30.83 -23.05 5.00
C CYS A 107 31.34 -23.88 6.18
N ASP A 108 31.57 -25.18 6.02
CA ASP A 108 32.10 -26.06 7.07
C ASP A 108 33.56 -25.69 7.43
N GLU A 109 34.29 -25.04 6.53
CA GLU A 109 35.64 -24.49 6.79
C GLU A 109 35.63 -23.24 7.70
N ILE A 110 34.46 -22.63 7.97
CA ILE A 110 34.35 -21.43 8.79
C ILE A 110 34.15 -21.79 10.26
N ASP A 111 34.98 -21.22 11.14
CA ASP A 111 34.78 -21.36 12.59
C ASP A 111 33.52 -20.62 13.05
N LEU A 112 32.47 -21.39 13.33
CA LEU A 112 31.18 -20.90 13.86
C LEU A 112 31.29 -20.27 15.25
N LYS A 113 32.44 -20.36 15.95
CA LYS A 113 32.69 -19.65 17.21
C LYS A 113 33.24 -18.24 16.99
N GLY A 114 33.59 -17.87 15.76
CA GLY A 114 34.07 -16.53 15.40
C GLY A 114 33.05 -15.43 15.66
N GLN A 115 33.52 -14.19 15.88
CA GLN A 115 32.65 -13.01 16.03
C GLN A 115 32.44 -12.24 14.72
N THR A 116 32.63 -12.88 13.57
CA THR A 116 32.55 -12.16 12.29
C THR A 116 31.10 -11.81 11.94
N PRO A 117 30.88 -10.74 11.15
CA PRO A 117 29.53 -10.33 10.75
C PRO A 117 28.76 -11.43 10.01
N LEU A 118 29.46 -12.30 9.28
CA LEU A 118 28.86 -13.45 8.59
C LEU A 118 28.30 -14.48 9.59
N VAL A 119 29.07 -14.80 10.63
CA VAL A 119 28.68 -15.81 11.64
C VAL A 119 27.56 -15.29 12.55
N ARG A 120 27.65 -14.02 12.99
CA ARG A 120 26.64 -13.41 13.88
C ARG A 120 25.40 -12.88 13.17
N GLY A 121 25.48 -12.64 11.87
CA GLY A 121 24.47 -11.91 11.13
C GLY A 121 24.53 -10.39 11.38
N SER A 122 23.68 -9.68 10.66
CA SER A 122 23.51 -8.23 10.70
C SER A 122 22.03 -7.86 10.53
N SER A 123 21.72 -6.55 10.49
CA SER A 123 20.35 -6.08 10.19
C SER A 123 19.85 -6.45 8.79
N VAL A 124 20.77 -6.80 7.87
CA VAL A 124 20.45 -7.08 6.46
C VAL A 124 20.77 -8.52 6.06
N GLN A 125 21.45 -9.30 6.91
CA GLN A 125 21.87 -10.66 6.60
C GLN A 125 21.67 -11.57 7.82
N PRO A 126 20.97 -12.71 7.67
CA PRO A 126 20.86 -13.70 8.74
C PRO A 126 22.22 -14.28 9.15
N PRO A 127 22.34 -14.81 10.38
CA PRO A 127 23.52 -15.56 10.80
C PRO A 127 23.81 -16.74 9.86
N LEU A 128 25.10 -17.06 9.66
CA LEU A 128 25.53 -18.18 8.81
C LEU A 128 24.80 -19.50 9.13
N LYS A 129 24.57 -19.78 10.41
CA LYS A 129 23.84 -20.98 10.85
C LYS A 129 22.42 -21.04 10.27
N GLU A 130 21.70 -19.93 10.32
CA GLU A 130 20.33 -19.85 9.78
C GLU A 130 20.32 -19.96 8.25
N LEU A 131 21.35 -19.43 7.57
CA LEU A 131 21.50 -19.59 6.12
C LEU A 131 21.75 -21.05 5.72
N ILE A 132 22.56 -21.77 6.49
CA ILE A 132 22.82 -23.20 6.28
C ILE A 132 21.54 -24.02 6.50
N GLU A 133 20.82 -23.78 7.61
CA GLU A 133 19.54 -24.45 7.89
C GLU A 133 18.51 -24.14 6.78
N PHE A 134 18.45 -22.89 6.31
CA PHE A 134 17.55 -22.52 5.22
C PHE A 134 17.92 -23.20 3.88
N ALA A 135 19.21 -23.36 3.57
CA ALA A 135 19.65 -24.09 2.38
C ALA A 135 19.30 -25.59 2.43
N GLU A 136 19.38 -26.22 3.61
CA GLU A 136 18.89 -27.59 3.83
C GLU A 136 17.37 -27.69 3.56
N ASP A 137 16.60 -26.74 4.09
CA ASP A 137 15.16 -26.65 3.86
C ASP A 137 14.83 -26.48 2.36
N CYS A 138 15.60 -25.67 1.63
CA CYS A 138 15.48 -25.50 0.19
C CYS A 138 15.69 -26.82 -0.58
N LEU A 139 16.70 -27.60 -0.20
CA LEU A 139 16.98 -28.90 -0.83
C LEU A 139 15.88 -29.92 -0.51
N ASN A 140 15.40 -29.95 0.73
CA ASN A 140 14.28 -30.80 1.15
C ASN A 140 13.00 -30.46 0.39
N PHE A 141 12.71 -29.17 0.21
CA PHE A 141 11.59 -28.71 -0.61
C PHE A 141 11.70 -29.22 -2.06
N ALA A 142 12.87 -29.06 -2.67
CA ALA A 142 13.10 -29.50 -4.04
C ALA A 142 12.91 -31.02 -4.22
N CYS A 143 13.41 -31.81 -3.27
CA CYS A 143 13.22 -33.26 -3.22
C CYS A 143 11.72 -33.65 -3.11
N GLN A 144 10.97 -33.00 -2.21
CA GLN A 144 9.54 -33.24 -2.05
C GLN A 144 8.74 -32.95 -3.32
N VAL A 145 9.04 -31.83 -3.99
CA VAL A 145 8.41 -31.47 -5.27
C VAL A 145 8.64 -32.57 -6.30
N TYR A 146 9.89 -33.03 -6.43
CA TYR A 146 10.24 -34.09 -7.38
C TYR A 146 9.48 -35.39 -7.09
N THR A 147 9.55 -35.89 -5.84
CA THR A 147 8.86 -37.12 -5.44
C THR A 147 7.36 -37.04 -5.67
N GLN A 148 6.73 -35.89 -5.40
CA GLN A 148 5.28 -35.76 -5.59
C GLN A 148 4.87 -35.77 -7.06
N ILE A 149 5.63 -35.12 -7.95
CA ILE A 149 5.36 -35.18 -9.39
C ILE A 149 5.55 -36.61 -9.90
N GLU A 150 6.60 -37.30 -9.45
CA GLU A 150 6.89 -38.68 -9.82
C GLU A 150 5.78 -39.65 -9.36
N VAL A 151 5.38 -39.61 -8.09
CA VAL A 151 4.28 -40.43 -7.55
C VAL A 151 2.98 -40.15 -8.32
N THR A 152 2.73 -38.89 -8.65
CA THR A 152 1.56 -38.47 -9.42
C THR A 152 1.55 -39.09 -10.82
N LEU A 153 2.70 -39.05 -11.52
CA LEU A 153 2.85 -39.66 -12.84
C LEU A 153 2.73 -41.18 -12.79
N ASN A 154 3.31 -41.83 -11.78
CA ASN A 154 3.20 -43.27 -11.59
C ASN A 154 1.74 -43.69 -11.34
N THR A 155 0.99 -42.90 -10.56
CA THR A 155 -0.45 -43.12 -10.35
C THR A 155 -1.24 -42.99 -11.65
N LEU A 156 -0.90 -41.99 -12.49
CA LEU A 156 -1.50 -41.82 -13.82
C LEU A 156 -1.16 -42.97 -14.78
N PHE A 157 0.01 -43.59 -14.63
CA PHE A 157 0.44 -44.69 -15.49
C PHE A 157 -0.17 -46.05 -15.10
N LEU A 158 -0.33 -46.31 -13.79
CA LEU A 158 -0.85 -47.58 -13.27
C LEU A 158 -2.37 -47.74 -13.41
N THR A 159 -3.12 -46.67 -13.68
CA THR A 159 -4.60 -46.67 -13.72
C THR A 159 -5.17 -46.75 -15.15
N GLN A 160 -4.61 -47.59 -16.02
CA GLN A 160 -5.20 -47.80 -17.36
C GLN A 160 -6.62 -48.41 -17.33
N GLU A 161 -7.08 -49.00 -16.21
CA GLU A 161 -8.38 -49.68 -16.13
C GLU A 161 -9.47 -48.97 -15.31
N GLU A 162 -9.16 -48.15 -14.31
CA GLU A 162 -10.17 -47.38 -13.57
C GLU A 162 -9.58 -46.04 -13.13
N ILE A 163 -10.00 -44.98 -13.81
CA ILE A 163 -9.48 -43.65 -13.53
C ILE A 163 -10.51 -42.86 -12.73
N SER A 164 -10.24 -42.70 -11.43
CA SER A 164 -10.80 -41.63 -10.61
C SER A 164 -9.67 -40.68 -10.21
N LEU A 165 -9.71 -39.46 -10.76
CA LEU A 165 -8.66 -38.43 -10.59
C LEU A 165 -9.00 -37.39 -9.52
N ASP A 166 -9.85 -37.75 -8.55
CA ASP A 166 -10.18 -36.87 -7.42
C ASP A 166 -8.97 -36.56 -6.51
N ASN A 167 -7.91 -37.37 -6.61
CA ASN A 167 -6.67 -37.22 -5.84
C ASN A 167 -5.64 -36.28 -6.50
N LEU A 168 -5.89 -35.81 -7.72
CA LEU A 168 -5.00 -34.87 -8.41
C LEU A 168 -5.41 -33.41 -8.18
N LYS A 169 -5.87 -33.13 -6.97
CA LYS A 169 -5.76 -31.78 -6.42
C LYS A 169 -4.34 -31.69 -5.91
N ILE A 170 -3.49 -30.94 -6.62
CA ILE A 170 -2.36 -30.22 -6.01
C ILE A 170 -3.01 -29.37 -4.92
N GLY A 171 -3.20 -29.97 -3.75
CA GLY A 171 -4.01 -29.39 -2.70
C GLY A 171 -3.35 -28.09 -2.24
N PRO A 172 -4.09 -27.19 -1.58
CA PRO A 172 -3.50 -26.05 -0.88
C PRO A 172 -2.48 -26.47 0.21
N HIS A 173 -2.27 -27.78 0.41
CA HIS A 173 -1.29 -28.38 1.33
C HIS A 173 0.19 -28.04 1.06
N TRP A 174 0.54 -27.42 -0.07
CA TRP A 174 1.88 -26.83 -0.27
C TRP A 174 2.15 -25.61 0.61
N GLN A 175 1.14 -25.20 1.39
CA GLN A 175 1.25 -24.28 2.52
C GLN A 175 1.18 -24.99 3.88
N GLN A 176 1.35 -26.31 3.96
CA GLN A 176 1.38 -27.00 5.25
C GLN A 176 2.85 -27.19 5.65
N PRO A 177 3.34 -26.41 6.62
CA PRO A 177 4.65 -26.63 7.18
C PRO A 177 4.74 -28.04 7.80
N SER A 178 5.94 -28.61 7.95
CA SER A 178 6.13 -29.89 8.68
C SER A 178 5.49 -29.85 10.08
N GLU A 179 5.24 -30.97 10.78
CA GLU A 179 4.67 -30.90 12.15
C GLU A 179 5.51 -30.04 13.12
N ALA A 180 6.82 -30.02 12.93
CA ALA A 180 7.73 -29.12 13.64
C ALA A 180 7.50 -27.66 13.23
N GLN A 181 7.39 -27.37 11.93
CA GLN A 181 7.09 -26.03 11.45
C GLN A 181 5.64 -25.58 11.76
N LYS A 182 4.66 -26.49 11.87
CA LYS A 182 3.29 -26.23 12.34
C LYS A 182 3.29 -25.89 13.81
N ASN A 183 4.10 -26.57 14.62
CA ASN A 183 4.28 -26.23 16.02
C ASN A 183 5.00 -24.89 16.21
N ILE A 184 6.00 -24.58 15.37
CA ILE A 184 6.68 -23.28 15.37
C ILE A 184 5.72 -22.18 14.90
N MET A 185 5.00 -22.37 13.79
CA MET A 185 3.99 -21.42 13.30
C MET A 185 2.82 -21.26 14.28
N LYS A 186 2.38 -22.33 14.94
CA LYS A 186 1.34 -22.26 15.98
C LYS A 186 1.84 -21.49 17.19
N LYS A 187 3.08 -21.72 17.64
CA LYS A 187 3.71 -20.94 18.72
C LYS A 187 3.92 -19.47 18.31
N GLN A 188 4.34 -19.19 17.08
CA GLN A 188 4.49 -17.83 16.57
C GLN A 188 3.13 -17.13 16.43
N LYS A 189 2.11 -17.84 15.94
CA LYS A 189 0.73 -17.35 15.85
C LYS A 189 0.12 -17.11 17.22
N GLU A 190 0.30 -18.03 18.16
CA GLU A 190 -0.16 -17.89 19.55
C GLU A 190 0.60 -16.77 20.27
N ALA A 191 1.90 -16.62 20.05
CA ALA A 191 2.67 -15.48 20.57
C ALA A 191 2.20 -14.15 19.97
N LEU A 192 1.87 -14.12 18.67
CA LEU A 192 1.33 -12.94 18.01
C LEU A 192 -0.09 -12.62 18.50
N GLU A 193 -0.96 -13.62 18.63
CA GLU A 193 -2.31 -13.47 19.17
C GLU A 193 -2.28 -13.02 20.64
N ASN A 194 -1.36 -13.55 21.45
CA ASN A 194 -1.15 -13.11 22.82
C ASN A 194 -0.64 -11.67 22.87
N LYS A 195 0.33 -11.28 22.04
CA LYS A 195 0.78 -9.87 21.93
C LYS A 195 -0.37 -8.95 21.51
N GLN A 196 -1.14 -9.32 20.49
CA GLN A 196 -2.30 -8.54 20.05
C GLN A 196 -3.37 -8.44 21.15
N LYS A 197 -3.59 -9.51 21.93
CA LYS A 197 -4.52 -9.52 23.05
C LYS A 197 -4.01 -8.64 24.20
N GLU A 198 -2.72 -8.66 24.49
CA GLU A 198 -2.08 -7.78 25.46
C GLU A 198 -2.18 -6.31 25.05
N GLU A 199 -1.88 -5.97 23.80
CA GLU A 199 -2.04 -4.62 23.24
C GLU A 199 -3.49 -4.15 23.34
N LYS A 200 -4.46 -4.98 22.94
CA LYS A 200 -5.89 -4.68 23.09
C LYS A 200 -6.28 -4.46 24.56
N ASN A 201 -5.79 -5.31 25.46
CA ASN A 201 -6.05 -5.18 26.89
C ASN A 201 -5.44 -3.90 27.47
N MET A 202 -4.24 -3.51 27.01
CA MET A 202 -3.58 -2.26 27.40
C MET A 202 -4.36 -1.04 26.93
N ILE A 203 -4.87 -1.06 25.69
CA ILE A 203 -5.74 -0.03 25.14
C ILE A 203 -7.04 0.11 25.95
N ILE A 204 -7.70 -1.00 26.28
CA ILE A 204 -8.93 -1.00 27.08
C ILE A 204 -8.67 -0.44 28.49
N ARG A 205 -7.59 -0.89 29.14
CA ARG A 205 -7.20 -0.36 30.48
C ARG A 205 -6.88 1.12 30.41
N PHE A 206 -6.19 1.57 29.37
CA PHE A 206 -5.87 2.98 29.18
C PHE A 206 -7.12 3.81 28.98
N ARG A 207 -8.04 3.38 28.11
CA ARG A 207 -9.33 4.05 27.89
C ARG A 207 -10.09 4.24 29.19
N ARG A 208 -10.22 3.20 30.03
CA ARG A 208 -10.87 3.30 31.34
C ARG A 208 -10.20 4.31 32.27
N LYS A 209 -8.86 4.32 32.32
CA LYS A 209 -8.09 5.32 33.10
C LYS A 209 -8.33 6.74 32.60
N VAL A 210 -8.44 6.94 31.29
CA VAL A 210 -8.71 8.25 30.69
C VAL A 210 -10.14 8.70 31.00
N GLU A 211 -11.12 7.81 30.88
CA GLU A 211 -12.52 8.05 31.26
C GLU A 211 -12.63 8.47 32.73
N GLU A 212 -11.97 7.76 33.65
CA GLU A 212 -11.93 8.12 35.06
C GLU A 212 -11.28 9.48 35.28
N LYS A 213 -10.11 9.75 34.67
CA LYS A 213 -9.41 11.05 34.79
C LYS A 213 -10.25 12.21 34.27
N ILE A 214 -10.87 12.06 33.10
CA ILE A 214 -11.71 13.11 32.51
C ILE A 214 -12.98 13.30 33.34
N SER A 215 -13.61 12.23 33.82
CA SER A 215 -14.78 12.32 34.71
C SER A 215 -14.46 13.06 36.01
N SER A 216 -13.33 12.75 36.66
CA SER A 216 -12.89 13.46 37.86
C SER A 216 -12.54 14.92 37.56
N PHE A 217 -11.89 15.21 36.44
CA PHE A 217 -11.59 16.58 36.02
C PHE A 217 -12.85 17.43 35.83
N ILE A 218 -13.88 16.87 35.18
CA ILE A 218 -15.17 17.55 34.98
C ILE A 218 -15.88 17.78 36.33
N LYS A 219 -15.85 16.79 37.24
CA LYS A 219 -16.47 16.89 38.56
C LYS A 219 -15.78 17.89 39.47
N GLU A 220 -14.45 17.90 39.49
CA GLU A 220 -13.68 18.80 40.35
C GLU A 220 -13.79 20.25 39.86
N ASN A 221 -13.76 20.50 38.54
CA ASN A 221 -13.82 21.83 37.89
C ASN A 221 -12.89 22.90 38.50
N THR A 222 -11.88 22.49 39.27
CA THR A 222 -10.92 23.37 39.95
C THR A 222 -9.82 23.82 39.01
N LYS A 223 -9.33 22.90 38.16
CA LYS A 223 -8.24 23.16 37.22
C LYS A 223 -8.78 23.69 35.88
N PRO A 224 -8.07 24.61 35.22
CA PRO A 224 -8.48 25.14 33.92
C PRO A 224 -8.34 24.11 32.79
N TYR A 225 -7.35 23.22 32.88
CA TYR A 225 -7.08 22.19 31.88
C TYR A 225 -6.53 20.91 32.51
N LEU A 226 -6.63 19.80 31.77
CA LEU A 226 -6.01 18.52 32.09
C LEU A 226 -4.99 18.16 30.98
N GLN A 227 -3.71 18.15 31.34
CA GLN A 227 -2.63 17.80 30.42
C GLN A 227 -2.23 16.33 30.58
N PHE A 228 -2.13 15.62 29.46
CA PHE A 228 -1.59 14.27 29.38
C PHE A 228 -0.11 14.32 28.96
N GLU A 229 0.63 13.27 29.30
CA GLU A 229 2.03 13.09 28.89
C GLU A 229 2.15 12.91 27.36
N PRO A 230 3.33 13.18 26.77
CA PRO A 230 3.61 12.84 25.39
C PRO A 230 3.38 11.35 25.11
N MET A 231 2.67 11.04 24.03
CA MET A 231 2.34 9.65 23.67
C MET A 231 2.06 9.49 22.18
N ASP A 232 2.08 8.23 21.72
CA ASP A 232 1.81 7.90 20.32
C ASP A 232 0.40 8.27 19.87
N GLN A 233 0.25 8.42 18.55
CA GLN A 233 -1.00 8.79 17.89
C GLN A 233 -2.20 7.94 18.35
N MET A 234 -1.99 6.62 18.52
CA MET A 234 -3.04 5.70 18.94
C MET A 234 -3.64 6.08 20.30
N TYR A 235 -2.81 6.36 21.31
CA TYR A 235 -3.28 6.74 22.64
C TYR A 235 -3.89 8.14 22.66
N ARG A 236 -3.35 9.08 21.86
CA ARG A 236 -3.95 10.43 21.69
C ARG A 236 -5.33 10.37 21.03
N SER A 237 -5.54 9.45 20.10
CA SER A 237 -6.86 9.23 19.49
C SER A 237 -7.87 8.80 20.54
N ILE A 238 -7.51 7.88 21.44
CA ILE A 238 -8.39 7.43 22.52
C ILE A 238 -8.76 8.60 23.45
N ILE A 239 -7.80 9.47 23.79
CA ILE A 239 -8.09 10.67 24.60
C ILE A 239 -9.10 11.57 23.91
N ARG A 240 -8.94 11.79 22.60
CA ARG A 240 -9.87 12.59 21.80
C ARG A 240 -11.27 11.97 21.78
N ASP A 241 -11.38 10.67 21.52
CA ASP A 241 -12.68 9.97 21.46
C ASP A 241 -13.42 10.03 22.80
N VAL A 242 -12.70 9.82 23.91
CA VAL A 242 -13.28 9.90 25.26
C VAL A 242 -13.69 11.33 25.60
N ALA A 243 -12.86 12.31 25.24
CA ALA A 243 -13.16 13.72 25.44
C ALA A 243 -14.39 14.18 24.65
N GLU A 244 -14.50 13.77 23.38
CA GLU A 244 -15.64 14.05 22.53
C GLU A 244 -16.93 13.44 23.11
N ALA A 245 -16.86 12.17 23.56
CA ALA A 245 -17.98 11.52 24.22
C ALA A 245 -18.39 12.21 25.54
N ALA A 246 -17.44 12.78 26.27
CA ALA A 246 -17.69 13.56 27.48
C ALA A 246 -18.06 15.03 27.22
N GLY A 247 -18.08 15.48 25.96
CA GLY A 247 -18.43 16.84 25.57
C GLY A 247 -17.39 17.90 25.95
N VAL A 248 -16.12 17.52 26.11
CA VAL A 248 -14.99 18.41 26.42
C VAL A 248 -14.08 18.59 25.20
N GLN A 249 -13.30 19.67 25.18
CA GLN A 249 -12.45 20.02 24.04
C GLN A 249 -11.05 19.46 24.21
N VAL A 250 -10.43 18.95 23.13
CA VAL A 250 -9.06 18.42 23.14
C VAL A 250 -8.21 19.05 22.05
N PHE A 251 -7.01 19.47 22.44
CA PHE A 251 -5.98 19.97 21.54
C PHE A 251 -4.68 19.18 21.74
N SER A 252 -3.95 18.94 20.66
CA SER A 252 -2.65 18.26 20.71
C SER A 252 -1.55 19.20 20.25
N PHE A 253 -0.46 19.28 21.02
CA PHE A 253 0.68 20.17 20.79
C PHE A 253 1.98 19.37 20.80
N GLY A 254 3.04 19.92 20.19
CA GLY A 254 4.33 19.23 20.00
C GLY A 254 4.46 18.54 18.64
N GLN A 255 5.62 17.92 18.41
CA GLN A 255 5.99 17.27 17.16
C GLN A 255 5.68 15.76 17.19
N GLU A 256 5.06 15.27 16.12
CA GLU A 256 4.70 13.85 15.97
C GLU A 256 5.94 12.96 16.06
N GLY A 257 5.87 11.91 16.91
CA GLY A 257 6.97 10.97 17.14
C GLY A 257 8.08 11.43 18.10
N ILE A 258 8.02 12.66 18.64
CA ILE A 258 9.01 13.18 19.59
C ILE A 258 8.36 13.48 20.94
N ASP A 259 7.52 14.51 21.00
CA ASP A 259 7.00 15.06 22.25
C ASP A 259 5.50 15.41 22.18
N ARG A 260 4.78 14.92 21.18
CA ARG A 260 3.37 15.30 20.98
C ARG A 260 2.47 14.83 22.13
N TYR A 261 1.87 15.80 22.84
CA TYR A 261 1.00 15.59 23.99
C TYR A 261 -0.42 16.12 23.73
N SER A 262 -1.38 15.77 24.61
CA SER A 262 -2.77 16.22 24.50
C SER A 262 -3.23 16.96 25.75
N VAL A 263 -4.00 18.03 25.55
CA VAL A 263 -4.57 18.87 26.62
C VAL A 263 -6.09 18.92 26.45
N VAL A 264 -6.80 18.62 27.52
CA VAL A 264 -8.27 18.64 27.61
C VAL A 264 -8.71 19.91 28.33
N TYR A 265 -9.72 20.59 27.78
CA TYR A 265 -10.35 21.78 28.34
C TYR A 265 -11.85 21.55 28.51
N THR A 266 -12.44 22.11 29.57
CA THR A 266 -13.90 22.11 29.70
C THR A 266 -14.52 23.10 28.71
N LYS A 267 -15.78 22.88 28.34
CA LYS A 267 -16.48 23.75 27.37
C LYS A 267 -16.61 25.20 27.84
N GLU A 268 -16.71 25.40 29.15
CA GLU A 268 -16.83 26.74 29.78
C GLU A 268 -15.48 27.45 29.89
N LYS A 269 -14.40 26.70 30.15
CA LYS A 269 -13.02 27.21 30.31
C LYS A 269 -12.15 26.73 29.15
N GLY A 270 -12.57 27.04 27.93
CA GLY A 270 -11.80 26.75 26.72
C GLY A 270 -10.48 27.54 26.67
N PRO A 271 -9.50 27.10 25.88
CA PRO A 271 -8.22 27.80 25.77
C PRO A 271 -8.39 29.18 25.12
N SER A 272 -7.61 30.16 25.58
CA SER A 272 -7.52 31.45 24.90
C SER A 272 -6.71 31.34 23.61
N GLU A 273 -6.92 32.26 22.68
CA GLU A 273 -6.15 32.33 21.43
C GLU A 273 -4.65 32.49 21.71
N ASP A 274 -4.29 33.35 22.68
CA ASP A 274 -2.92 33.55 23.13
C ASP A 274 -2.29 32.26 23.71
N GLU A 275 -3.07 31.46 24.47
CA GLU A 275 -2.60 30.17 24.99
C GLU A 275 -2.30 29.20 23.84
N LEU A 276 -3.19 29.13 22.85
CA LEU A 276 -3.01 28.25 21.69
C LEU A 276 -1.75 28.61 20.90
N GLU A 277 -1.48 29.90 20.69
CA GLU A 277 -0.26 30.35 19.98
C GLU A 277 1.01 29.98 20.74
N VAL A 278 1.06 30.27 22.05
CA VAL A 278 2.23 29.95 22.89
C VAL A 278 2.50 28.44 22.88
N ARG A 279 1.46 27.61 23.02
CA ARG A 279 1.61 26.16 23.00
C ARG A 279 1.98 25.61 21.63
N ARG A 280 1.47 26.19 20.53
CA ARG A 280 1.87 25.82 19.16
C ARG A 280 3.32 26.17 18.87
N ALA A 281 3.83 27.26 19.45
CA ALA A 281 5.24 27.63 19.38
C ALA A 281 6.15 26.79 20.30
N GLY A 282 5.59 25.85 21.08
CA GLY A 282 6.35 25.01 22.02
C GLY A 282 6.66 25.67 23.36
N GLY A 283 6.05 26.81 23.67
CA GLY A 283 6.22 27.50 24.95
C GLY A 283 5.35 26.90 26.08
N LEU A 284 5.83 27.01 27.31
CA LEU A 284 5.04 26.72 28.52
C LEU A 284 4.02 27.84 28.77
N TRP A 285 2.80 27.45 29.15
CA TRP A 285 1.72 28.36 29.55
C TRP A 285 1.53 28.29 31.06
N ASN A 286 1.85 29.39 31.75
CA ASN A 286 1.74 29.57 33.19
C ASN A 286 0.94 30.84 33.51
N ASP A 287 0.38 30.94 34.72
CA ASP A 287 -0.44 32.08 35.16
C ASP A 287 0.27 33.44 35.02
N GLU A 288 1.59 33.49 35.21
CA GLU A 288 2.41 34.69 35.00
C GLU A 288 2.43 35.14 33.54
N LYS A 289 2.53 34.19 32.61
CA LYS A 289 2.57 34.45 31.17
C LYS A 289 1.19 34.85 30.64
N ALA A 290 0.12 34.29 31.23
CA ALA A 290 -1.24 34.73 30.99
C ALA A 290 -1.45 36.20 31.40
N ALA A 291 -0.93 36.60 32.57
CA ALA A 291 -0.99 37.98 33.05
C ALA A 291 -0.16 38.95 32.19
N GLU A 292 1.03 38.53 31.73
CA GLU A 292 1.87 39.31 30.82
C GLU A 292 1.18 39.57 29.48
N MET A 293 0.64 38.54 28.85
CA MET A 293 -0.07 38.66 27.57
C MET A 293 -1.34 39.51 27.68
N SER A 294 -2.07 39.39 28.79
CA SER A 294 -3.23 40.25 29.08
C SER A 294 -2.86 41.73 29.20
N LYS A 295 -1.75 42.05 29.89
CA LYS A 295 -1.23 43.42 29.97
C LYS A 295 -0.80 43.94 28.61
N ARG A 296 -0.13 43.11 27.81
CA ARG A 296 0.31 43.46 26.45
C ARG A 296 -0.88 43.78 25.54
N ARG A 297 -1.96 43.00 25.62
CA ARG A 297 -3.21 43.28 24.88
C ARG A 297 -3.81 44.63 25.29
N LEU A 298 -3.90 44.92 26.59
CA LEU A 298 -4.41 46.21 27.07
C LEU A 298 -3.54 47.40 26.64
N GLU A 299 -2.22 47.23 26.55
CA GLU A 299 -1.31 48.26 26.05
C GLU A 299 -1.47 48.49 24.55
N ILE A 300 -1.57 47.41 23.75
CA ILE A 300 -1.82 47.49 22.30
C ILE A 300 -3.21 48.11 22.03
N GLU A 301 -4.23 47.74 22.78
CA GLU A 301 -5.58 48.32 22.64
C GLU A 301 -5.58 49.81 22.99
N LYS A 302 -4.86 50.22 24.04
CA LYS A 302 -4.68 51.65 24.37
C LYS A 302 -3.91 52.38 23.29
N GLN A 303 -2.85 51.81 22.74
CA GLN A 303 -2.06 52.41 21.66
C GLN A 303 -2.88 52.55 20.38
N THR A 304 -3.59 51.51 19.98
CA THR A 304 -4.46 51.56 18.79
C THR A 304 -5.62 52.53 18.99
N ALA A 305 -6.22 52.62 20.18
CA ALA A 305 -7.24 53.63 20.48
C ALA A 305 -6.67 55.07 20.39
N LEU A 306 -5.46 55.30 20.89
CA LEU A 306 -4.75 56.58 20.78
C LEU A 306 -4.42 56.92 19.32
N GLU A 307 -3.88 55.98 18.56
CA GLU A 307 -3.59 56.15 17.13
C GLU A 307 -4.85 56.42 16.32
N THR A 308 -5.95 55.73 16.63
CA THR A 308 -7.24 55.95 15.95
C THR A 308 -7.80 57.34 16.26
N GLU A 309 -7.64 57.81 17.50
CA GLU A 309 -8.09 59.15 17.90
C GLU A 309 -7.16 60.26 17.36
N GLU A 310 -5.85 60.02 17.31
CA GLU A 310 -4.90 60.86 16.61
C GLU A 310 -5.18 60.92 15.10
N GLU A 311 -5.54 59.80 14.48
CA GLU A 311 -5.87 59.76 13.06
C GLU A 311 -7.21 60.43 12.75
N LYS A 312 -8.21 60.29 13.64
CA LYS A 312 -9.44 61.10 13.57
C LYS A 312 -9.13 62.60 13.76
N ASN A 313 -8.24 62.96 14.67
CA ASN A 313 -7.82 64.35 14.87
C ASN A 313 -6.99 64.90 13.72
N ARG A 314 -6.14 64.08 13.08
CA ARG A 314 -5.41 64.43 11.84
C ARG A 314 -6.38 64.61 10.66
N LYS A 315 -7.40 63.76 10.54
CA LYS A 315 -8.47 63.90 9.54
C LYS A 315 -9.37 65.12 9.78
N ARG A 316 -9.57 65.54 11.04
CA ARG A 316 -10.26 66.80 11.39
C ARG A 316 -9.39 68.05 11.14
N LYS A 317 -8.07 67.97 11.34
CA LYS A 317 -7.12 69.07 11.06
C LYS A 317 -6.78 69.24 9.57
N ARG A 318 -6.82 68.17 8.77
CA ARG A 318 -6.82 68.25 7.31
C ARG A 318 -8.21 68.64 6.83
N GLY A 319 -8.56 69.92 6.98
CA GLY A 319 -9.74 70.47 6.35
C GLY A 319 -9.67 70.22 4.84
N LYS A 320 -10.68 69.53 4.28
CA LYS A 320 -11.14 69.51 2.88
C LYS A 320 -10.11 69.80 1.76
N GLU A 321 -8.88 69.30 1.86
CA GLU A 321 -7.92 69.31 0.76
C GLU A 321 -8.11 68.02 -0.05
N GLU A 322 -8.74 68.19 -1.20
CA GLU A 322 -8.77 67.21 -2.28
C GLU A 322 -7.34 66.76 -2.58
N LEU A 323 -7.01 65.52 -2.21
CA LEU A 323 -5.80 64.86 -2.72
C LEU A 323 -6.05 64.51 -4.19
N SER A 324 -5.77 65.53 -5.02
CA SER A 324 -5.71 65.47 -6.47
C SER A 324 -4.91 64.25 -6.94
N GLY A 325 -5.58 63.33 -7.65
CA GLY A 325 -4.99 62.15 -8.30
C GLY A 325 -4.04 62.47 -9.46
N THR A 326 -3.45 63.66 -9.48
CA THR A 326 -2.60 64.18 -10.56
C THR A 326 -1.13 63.83 -10.40
N PHE A 327 -0.66 63.47 -9.20
CA PHE A 327 0.79 63.31 -8.95
C PHE A 327 1.38 62.02 -9.56
N TYR A 328 0.59 60.94 -9.65
CA TYR A 328 1.05 59.69 -10.29
C TYR A 328 0.97 59.76 -11.82
N LYS A 329 -0.05 60.45 -12.35
CA LYS A 329 -0.25 60.61 -13.80
C LYS A 329 0.84 61.47 -14.45
N GLN A 330 1.26 62.56 -13.80
CA GLN A 330 2.30 63.44 -14.33
C GLN A 330 3.69 62.79 -14.35
N LYS A 331 4.00 61.90 -13.40
CA LYS A 331 5.32 61.26 -13.30
C LYS A 331 5.63 60.29 -14.46
N TYR A 332 4.60 59.71 -15.09
CA TYR A 332 4.76 58.68 -16.14
C TYR A 332 4.19 59.08 -17.51
N ALA A 333 3.70 60.33 -17.66
CA ALA A 333 3.14 60.82 -18.92
C ALA A 333 4.11 60.70 -20.11
N HIS A 334 5.40 60.94 -19.86
CA HIS A 334 6.45 60.80 -20.88
C HIS A 334 6.76 59.34 -21.28
N LEU A 335 6.41 58.34 -20.46
CA LEU A 335 6.61 56.92 -20.78
C LEU A 335 5.43 56.32 -21.57
N ILE A 336 4.22 56.83 -21.33
CA ILE A 336 2.98 56.20 -21.83
C ILE A 336 2.39 56.97 -23.03
N GLY A 337 2.77 58.23 -23.23
CA GLY A 337 2.15 59.10 -24.24
C GLY A 337 0.80 59.61 -23.73
N GLU A 338 0.57 60.92 -23.81
CA GLU A 338 -0.62 61.56 -23.23
C GLU A 338 -1.93 60.99 -23.79
N ASP A 339 -1.95 60.65 -25.07
CA ASP A 339 -3.16 60.14 -25.75
C ASP A 339 -3.43 58.66 -25.45
N ALA A 340 -2.40 57.82 -25.39
CA ALA A 340 -2.56 56.39 -25.11
C ALA A 340 -2.95 56.12 -23.64
N ALA A 341 -2.54 56.99 -22.72
CA ALA A 341 -2.93 56.90 -21.32
C ALA A 341 -4.43 57.18 -21.10
N ILE A 342 -5.03 58.09 -21.87
CA ILE A 342 -6.46 58.43 -21.79
C ILE A 342 -7.30 57.27 -22.35
N GLU A 343 -6.90 56.70 -23.48
CA GLU A 343 -7.60 55.56 -24.10
C GLU A 343 -7.51 54.29 -23.23
N ALA A 344 -6.34 54.01 -22.65
CA ALA A 344 -6.15 52.88 -21.74
C ALA A 344 -6.89 53.05 -20.41
N ALA A 345 -6.97 54.27 -19.88
CA ALA A 345 -7.74 54.58 -18.67
C ALA A 345 -9.26 54.49 -18.89
N GLN A 346 -9.76 54.85 -20.08
CA GLN A 346 -11.17 54.61 -20.44
C GLN A 346 -11.46 53.10 -20.58
N LYS A 347 -10.55 52.32 -21.17
CA LYS A 347 -10.69 50.86 -21.33
C LYS A 347 -10.68 50.10 -19.99
N THR A 348 -9.94 50.59 -18.99
CA THR A 348 -9.77 49.90 -17.69
C THR A 348 -10.85 50.24 -16.66
N ASN A 349 -11.62 51.31 -16.84
CA ASN A 349 -12.74 51.65 -15.95
C ASN A 349 -13.99 50.77 -16.14
N MET A 350 -14.00 49.84 -17.11
CA MET A 350 -15.14 48.96 -17.39
C MET A 350 -15.03 47.55 -16.79
N ASN A 351 -14.16 47.31 -15.80
CA ASN A 351 -14.09 46.01 -15.13
C ASN A 351 -14.45 46.11 -13.64
N LYS A 352 -15.75 46.20 -13.34
CA LYS A 352 -16.29 46.22 -11.97
C LYS A 352 -16.44 44.85 -11.32
N SER A 353 -15.98 43.76 -11.94
CA SER A 353 -15.99 42.45 -11.30
C SER A 353 -14.67 41.74 -11.55
N TYR A 354 -13.86 41.67 -10.50
CA TYR A 354 -12.62 40.93 -10.48
C TYR A 354 -12.96 39.44 -10.66
N GLY A 355 -12.58 38.84 -11.80
CA GLY A 355 -12.72 37.39 -12.02
C GLY A 355 -13.24 36.93 -13.38
N GLU A 356 -13.78 37.82 -14.23
CA GLU A 356 -14.26 37.45 -15.56
C GLU A 356 -13.48 38.18 -16.66
N VAL A 357 -12.78 37.41 -17.51
CA VAL A 357 -12.13 37.93 -18.71
C VAL A 357 -13.17 37.94 -19.84
N PRO A 358 -13.47 39.10 -20.46
CA PRO A 358 -14.39 39.17 -21.59
C PRO A 358 -13.97 38.23 -22.71
N SER A 359 -14.94 37.60 -23.39
CA SER A 359 -14.70 36.60 -24.44
C SER A 359 -13.83 37.13 -25.58
N GLU A 360 -13.91 38.42 -25.88
CA GLU A 360 -13.09 39.11 -26.89
C GLU A 360 -11.58 39.06 -26.60
N ASN A 361 -11.20 38.94 -25.33
CA ASN A 361 -9.81 38.86 -24.89
C ASN A 361 -9.32 37.42 -24.67
N LYS A 362 -10.15 36.41 -24.94
CA LYS A 362 -9.77 35.00 -24.82
C LYS A 362 -9.12 34.51 -26.11
N LYS A 363 -8.07 33.68 -25.98
CA LYS A 363 -7.31 33.12 -27.10
C LYS A 363 -8.10 32.11 -27.94
N ASP A 364 -9.13 31.48 -27.37
CA ASP A 364 -10.08 30.63 -28.08
C ASP A 364 -11.43 31.35 -28.14
N LEU A 365 -11.85 31.71 -29.35
CA LEU A 365 -13.11 32.41 -29.64
C LEU A 365 -14.22 31.45 -30.07
N ARG A 366 -13.95 30.14 -30.15
CA ARG A 366 -14.95 29.17 -30.57
C ARG A 366 -16.07 29.07 -29.56
N SER A 367 -17.30 28.88 -30.04
CA SER A 367 -18.42 28.63 -29.14
C SER A 367 -18.25 27.29 -28.43
N ILE A 368 -18.85 27.16 -27.24
CA ILE A 368 -18.88 25.90 -26.49
C ILE A 368 -19.48 24.78 -27.37
N GLU A 369 -20.49 25.12 -28.18
CA GLU A 369 -21.18 24.18 -29.06
C GLU A 369 -20.30 23.71 -30.22
N GLN A 370 -19.53 24.60 -30.85
CA GLN A 370 -18.51 24.24 -31.84
C GLN A 370 -17.44 23.34 -31.24
N THR A 371 -16.99 23.65 -30.02
CA THR A 371 -16.00 22.84 -29.31
C THR A 371 -16.53 21.43 -29.02
N MET A 372 -17.80 21.31 -28.62
CA MET A 372 -18.44 20.01 -28.37
C MET A 372 -18.64 19.20 -29.66
N ALA A 373 -18.93 19.87 -30.78
CA ALA A 373 -19.00 19.23 -32.10
C ALA A 373 -17.64 18.70 -32.56
N ASP A 374 -16.57 19.48 -32.40
CA ASP A 374 -15.19 19.07 -32.71
C ASP A 374 -14.74 17.88 -31.86
N ILE A 375 -15.09 17.86 -30.57
CA ILE A 375 -14.79 16.73 -29.67
C ILE A 375 -15.53 15.47 -30.14
N LYS A 376 -16.81 15.58 -30.50
CA LYS A 376 -17.60 14.44 -31.00
C LYS A 376 -17.03 13.91 -32.33
N ALA A 377 -16.69 14.80 -33.26
CA ALA A 377 -16.10 14.43 -34.55
C ALA A 377 -14.73 13.73 -34.39
N LYS A 378 -13.86 14.24 -33.48
CA LYS A 378 -12.58 13.59 -33.17
C LYS A 378 -12.77 12.20 -32.54
N LYS A 379 -13.73 12.03 -31.64
CA LYS A 379 -14.03 10.72 -31.05
C LYS A 379 -14.52 9.72 -32.10
N MET A 380 -15.40 10.13 -33.02
CA MET A 380 -15.87 9.24 -34.10
C MET A 380 -14.74 8.80 -35.03
N LYS A 381 -13.87 9.72 -35.47
CA LYS A 381 -12.69 9.36 -36.30
C LYS A 381 -11.75 8.38 -35.62
N LYS A 382 -11.48 8.55 -34.32
CA LYS A 382 -10.61 7.64 -33.56
C LYS A 382 -11.21 6.24 -33.44
N THR A 383 -12.53 6.12 -33.45
CA THR A 383 -13.24 4.84 -33.35
C THR A 383 -13.21 4.10 -34.69
N SER A 384 -13.39 4.82 -35.81
CA SER A 384 -13.26 4.22 -37.15
C SER A 384 -11.83 3.79 -37.49
N GLU A 385 -10.81 4.50 -37.00
CA GLU A 385 -9.39 4.12 -37.17
C GLU A 385 -9.01 2.87 -36.36
N LEU A 386 -9.69 2.58 -35.24
CA LEU A 386 -9.51 1.35 -34.47
C LEU A 386 -10.14 0.15 -35.18
N GLU A 387 -11.31 0.31 -35.79
CA GLU A 387 -11.99 -0.76 -36.54
C GLU A 387 -11.27 -1.16 -37.84
N THR A 388 -10.50 -0.26 -38.45
CA THR A 388 -9.71 -0.57 -39.66
C THR A 388 -8.39 -1.28 -39.36
N ASN A 389 -7.85 -1.17 -38.14
CA ASN A 389 -6.62 -1.85 -37.73
C ASN A 389 -6.85 -3.28 -37.20
N ASP A 390 -8.09 -3.67 -36.91
CA ASP A 390 -8.45 -5.02 -36.44
C ASP A 390 -8.81 -5.99 -37.60
N GLN A 391 -8.67 -5.56 -38.87
CA GLN A 391 -8.93 -6.38 -40.06
C GLN A 391 -7.72 -6.56 -41.00
N VAL A 392 -6.50 -6.34 -40.52
CA VAL A 392 -5.25 -6.62 -41.26
C VAL A 392 -4.42 -7.69 -40.57
#